data_AF-A0A969CYZ7-F1
#
_entry.id   AF-A0A969CYZ7-F1
#
_cell.length_a   1.000
_cell.length_b   1.000
_cell.length_c   1.000
_cell.angle_alpha   90.00
_cell.angle_beta   90.00
_cell.angle_gamma   90.00
#
_symmetry.space_group_name_H-M   'P 1'
#
loop_
_entity.id
_entity.type
_entity.pdbx_description
1 polymer ?
#
loop_
_entity_poly.entity_id
_entity_poly.type
_entity_poly.pdbx_seq_one_letter_code
_entity_poly.pdbx_strand_id
1 'polypeptide(L)'
;MISVRRLKREQRFDVRLHLMFADADPVIVRALARYVADNDREASRVLGDFIDNNNDYVRGRTRRAPSQVILTAGEHHDLRAVFDRLNARYFDNQIDAAITWGARTGRTRRRTSIKMGSYAVEDRLIRIHRSLDRAFVPAFFVDWIVFHEMLHQVHDIQVKNGRREFHSKAFLAAETQFERYEEARRWEREHLDELLTY
;
A
#
# COMPACT_ATOMS: atom_id res chain seq x y z
N MET A 1 -1.81 14.01 -2.38
CA MET A 1 -2.61 13.39 -3.46
C MET A 1 -3.63 14.37 -4.00
N ILE A 2 -3.63 14.59 -5.31
CA ILE A 2 -4.67 15.33 -6.05
C ILE A 2 -5.36 14.30 -6.96
N SER A 3 -6.69 14.20 -6.92
CA SER A 3 -7.47 13.33 -7.79
C SER A 3 -8.57 14.15 -8.45
N VAL A 4 -8.62 14.13 -9.78
CA VAL A 4 -9.57 14.92 -10.58
C VAL A 4 -10.44 13.99 -11.39
N ARG A 5 -11.76 14.17 -11.32
CA ARG A 5 -12.73 13.46 -12.15
C ARG A 5 -13.59 14.47 -12.91
N ARG A 6 -13.53 14.42 -14.24
CA ARG A 6 -14.35 15.28 -15.11
C ARG A 6 -15.71 14.64 -15.36
N LEU A 7 -16.78 15.30 -14.94
CA LEU A 7 -18.15 14.85 -15.18
C LEU A 7 -18.63 15.44 -16.51
N LYS A 8 -18.45 14.67 -17.59
CA LYS A 8 -18.69 15.09 -18.99
C LYS A 8 -20.08 15.67 -19.27
N ARG A 9 -21.09 15.35 -18.44
CA ARG A 9 -22.48 15.78 -18.62
C ARG A 9 -22.79 17.19 -18.09
N GLU A 10 -21.95 17.78 -17.23
CA GLU A 10 -22.30 19.01 -16.51
C GLU A 10 -21.21 20.10 -16.52
N GLN A 11 -20.11 19.93 -17.26
CA GLN A 11 -18.93 20.82 -17.18
C GLN A 11 -18.39 21.02 -15.75
N ARG A 12 -18.60 20.03 -14.88
CA ARG A 12 -18.16 20.04 -13.48
C ARG A 12 -16.95 19.14 -13.27
N PHE A 13 -16.09 19.54 -12.35
CA PHE A 13 -14.95 18.77 -11.88
C PHE A 13 -15.19 18.35 -10.43
N ASP A 14 -15.05 17.06 -10.15
CA ASP A 14 -14.94 16.55 -8.79
C ASP A 14 -13.44 16.42 -8.47
N VAL A 15 -12.97 17.25 -7.52
CA VAL A 15 -11.56 17.36 -7.17
C VAL A 15 -11.39 16.97 -5.71
N ARG A 16 -10.61 15.91 -5.47
CA ARG A 16 -10.16 15.52 -4.14
C ARG A 16 -8.73 15.99 -3.95
N LEU A 17 -8.53 16.76 -2.89
CA LEU A 17 -7.24 17.34 -2.54
C LEU A 17 -6.78 16.78 -1.19
N HIS A 18 -5.47 16.68 -1.04
CA HIS A 18 -4.86 16.40 0.24
C HIS A 18 -5.00 17.62 1.16
N LEU A 19 -5.07 17.38 2.48
CA LEU A 19 -5.29 18.46 3.46
C LEU A 19 -4.22 19.56 3.40
N MET A 20 -3.01 19.26 2.92
CA MET A 20 -1.94 20.26 2.69
C MET A 20 -2.35 21.45 1.82
N PHE A 21 -3.42 21.32 1.02
CA PHE A 21 -3.92 22.41 0.18
C PHE A 21 -4.93 23.32 0.88
N ALA A 22 -5.33 23.01 2.14
CA ALA A 22 -6.33 23.79 2.86
C ALA A 22 -5.88 25.23 3.12
N ASP A 23 -4.59 25.42 3.40
CA ASP A 23 -3.97 26.72 3.68
C ASP A 23 -3.01 27.16 2.57
N ALA A 24 -3.21 26.65 1.35
CA ALA A 24 -2.33 26.94 0.22
C ALA A 24 -2.42 28.41 -0.21
N ASP A 25 -1.26 29.01 -0.51
CA ASP A 25 -1.17 30.37 -1.03
C ASP A 25 -1.97 30.53 -2.35
N PRO A 26 -2.56 31.71 -2.64
CA PRO A 26 -3.25 31.98 -3.89
C PRO A 26 -2.49 31.59 -5.19
N VAL A 27 -1.15 31.60 -5.19
CA VAL A 27 -0.33 31.11 -6.30
C VAL A 27 -0.57 29.62 -6.55
N ILE A 28 -0.59 28.82 -5.48
CA ILE A 28 -0.82 27.37 -5.54
C ILE A 28 -2.27 27.06 -5.91
N VAL A 29 -3.23 27.83 -5.41
CA VAL A 29 -4.65 27.68 -5.77
C VAL A 29 -4.87 27.97 -7.26
N ARG A 30 -4.21 29.00 -7.82
CA ARG A 30 -4.27 29.30 -9.26
C ARG A 30 -3.61 28.20 -10.10
N ALA A 31 -2.46 27.68 -9.67
CA ALA A 31 -1.82 26.53 -10.32
C ALA A 31 -2.75 25.31 -10.30
N LEU A 32 -3.43 25.04 -9.18
CA LEU A 32 -4.40 23.96 -9.07
C LEU A 32 -5.56 24.11 -10.07
N ALA A 33 -6.12 25.32 -10.21
CA ALA A 33 -7.18 25.58 -11.16
C ALA A 33 -6.74 25.34 -12.62
N ARG A 34 -5.55 25.83 -13.01
CA ARG A 34 -4.96 25.59 -14.35
C ARG A 34 -4.66 24.12 -14.61
N TYR A 35 -4.17 23.41 -13.59
CA TYR A 35 -3.93 21.97 -13.68
C TYR A 35 -5.23 21.18 -13.89
N VAL A 36 -6.29 21.50 -13.14
CA VAL A 36 -7.60 20.83 -13.24
C VAL A 36 -8.30 21.12 -14.56
N ALA A 37 -8.22 22.37 -15.05
CA ALA A 37 -8.90 22.79 -16.27
C ALA A 37 -8.17 22.35 -17.55
N ASP A 38 -6.86 22.60 -17.62
CA ASP A 38 -6.10 22.58 -18.87
C ASP A 38 -4.97 21.54 -18.89
N ASN A 39 -4.75 20.81 -17.79
CA ASN A 39 -3.61 19.89 -17.61
C ASN A 39 -2.26 20.57 -17.90
N ASP A 40 -2.15 21.83 -17.47
CA ASP A 40 -1.00 22.71 -17.68
C ASP A 40 0.27 22.11 -17.04
N ARG A 41 1.34 22.01 -17.85
CA ARG A 41 2.64 21.42 -17.45
C ARG A 41 3.40 22.30 -16.46
N GLU A 42 3.30 23.61 -16.57
CA GLU A 42 3.94 24.55 -15.66
C GLU A 42 3.25 24.52 -14.29
N ALA A 43 1.91 24.53 -14.30
CA ALA A 43 1.11 24.33 -13.11
C ALA A 43 1.40 22.98 -12.43
N SER A 44 1.60 21.91 -13.21
CA SER A 44 1.99 20.61 -12.67
C SER A 44 3.35 20.62 -11.97
N ARG A 45 4.32 21.42 -12.42
CA ARG A 45 5.62 21.57 -11.73
C ARG A 45 5.46 22.31 -10.42
N VAL A 46 4.79 23.46 -10.44
CA VAL A 46 4.55 24.28 -9.24
C VAL A 46 3.81 23.48 -8.17
N LEU A 47 2.81 22.68 -8.56
CA LEU A 47 2.10 21.80 -7.64
C LEU A 47 2.98 20.65 -7.15
N GLY A 48 3.87 20.11 -8.00
CA GLY A 48 4.86 19.10 -7.61
C GLY A 48 5.80 19.61 -6.52
N ASP A 49 6.42 20.77 -6.74
CA ASP A 49 7.33 21.40 -5.79
C ASP A 49 6.63 21.72 -4.46
N PHE A 50 5.37 22.18 -4.52
CA PHE A 50 4.56 22.41 -3.31
C PHE A 50 4.25 21.12 -2.56
N ILE A 51 3.92 20.03 -3.26
CA ILE A 51 3.65 18.72 -2.64
C ILE A 51 4.91 18.16 -1.98
N ASP A 52 6.06 18.29 -2.65
CA ASP A 52 7.33 17.78 -2.13
C ASP A 52 7.77 18.56 -0.88
N ASN A 53 7.62 19.89 -0.88
CA ASN A 53 7.93 20.75 0.26
C ASN A 53 6.93 20.64 1.42
N ASN A 54 5.69 20.22 1.16
CA ASN A 54 4.63 20.07 2.17
C ASN A 54 4.26 18.60 2.45
N ASN A 55 5.13 17.67 2.08
CA ASN A 55 4.91 16.24 2.31
C ASN A 55 4.85 15.91 3.83
N ASP A 56 5.40 16.80 4.65
CA ASP A 56 5.37 16.78 6.11
C ASP A 56 4.12 17.41 6.74
N TYR A 57 3.24 18.08 5.97
CA TYR A 57 2.15 18.91 6.51
C TYR A 57 1.15 18.12 7.38
N VAL A 58 0.96 16.83 7.10
CA VAL A 58 0.11 15.94 7.92
C VAL A 58 0.92 15.17 8.98
N ARG A 59 2.26 15.14 8.88
CA ARG A 59 3.14 14.46 9.84
C ARG A 59 3.13 15.16 11.22
N GLY A 60 2.80 16.46 11.27
CA GLY A 60 2.78 17.27 12.51
C GLY A 60 1.54 17.13 13.38
N ARG A 61 0.41 16.61 12.88
CA ARG A 61 -0.65 16.11 13.78
C ARG A 61 -0.19 14.73 14.20
N THR A 62 0.36 14.62 15.42
CA THR A 62 0.46 13.35 16.12
C THR A 62 -0.88 12.64 15.99
N ARG A 63 -1.01 11.75 15.00
CA ARG A 63 -2.01 10.71 15.04
C ARG A 63 -1.64 10.00 16.33
N ARG A 64 -2.40 10.23 17.40
CA ARG A 64 -2.43 9.25 18.50
C ARG A 64 -2.67 7.94 17.77
N ALA A 65 -1.62 7.11 17.69
CA ALA A 65 -1.74 5.81 17.09
C ALA A 65 -2.93 5.18 17.84
N PRO A 66 -4.07 4.91 17.18
CA PRO A 66 -5.05 4.08 17.84
C PRO A 66 -4.27 2.84 18.21
N SER A 67 -4.23 2.49 19.50
CA SER A 67 -3.50 1.32 20.00
C SER A 67 -3.91 0.15 19.12
N GLN A 68 -3.06 -0.17 18.15
CA GLN A 68 -3.50 -0.97 17.03
C GLN A 68 -3.49 -2.39 17.55
N VAL A 69 -4.69 -2.95 17.73
CA VAL A 69 -4.82 -4.31 18.22
C VAL A 69 -4.19 -5.21 17.17
N ILE A 70 -3.06 -5.82 17.53
CA ILE A 70 -2.35 -6.77 16.69
C ILE A 70 -3.12 -8.09 16.75
N LEU A 71 -3.67 -8.51 15.62
CA LEU A 71 -4.41 -9.75 15.47
C LEU A 71 -3.66 -10.66 14.51
N THR A 72 -2.95 -11.66 15.03
CA THR A 72 -2.18 -12.61 14.21
C THR A 72 -2.92 -13.89 13.91
N ALA A 73 -3.75 -14.36 14.84
CA ALA A 73 -4.54 -15.57 14.69
C ALA A 73 -5.74 -15.33 13.76
N GLY A 74 -5.75 -16.03 12.62
CA GLY A 74 -6.89 -16.17 11.74
C GLY A 74 -7.73 -17.41 12.05
N GLU A 75 -8.80 -17.60 11.30
CA GLU A 75 -9.63 -18.81 11.33
C GLU A 75 -8.91 -20.01 10.69
N HIS A 76 -8.07 -19.77 9.68
CA HIS A 76 -7.36 -20.80 8.92
C HIS A 76 -5.84 -20.64 8.98
N HIS A 77 -5.32 -19.42 9.13
CA HIS A 77 -3.88 -19.17 9.14
C HIS A 77 -3.45 -18.31 10.34
N ASP A 78 -2.36 -18.70 11.00
CA ASP A 78 -1.70 -17.88 12.02
C ASP A 78 -0.53 -17.11 11.41
N LEU A 79 -0.69 -15.80 11.28
CA LEU A 79 0.34 -14.93 10.72
C LEU A 79 1.62 -14.89 11.55
N ARG A 80 1.53 -15.11 12.87
CA ARG A 80 2.72 -15.10 13.71
C ARG A 80 3.61 -16.30 13.39
N ALA A 81 3.01 -17.49 13.32
CA ALA A 81 3.71 -18.71 12.94
C ALA A 81 4.29 -18.64 11.50
N VAL A 82 3.58 -17.99 10.58
CA VAL A 82 4.08 -17.73 9.21
C VAL A 82 5.28 -16.78 9.23
N PHE A 83 5.15 -15.63 9.90
CA PHE A 83 6.19 -14.63 9.99
C PHE A 83 7.47 -15.19 10.64
N ASP A 84 7.35 -15.83 11.80
CA ASP A 84 8.51 -16.37 12.54
C ASP A 84 9.27 -17.40 11.69
N ARG A 85 8.55 -18.28 10.99
CA ARG A 85 9.14 -19.29 10.09
C ARG A 85 9.89 -18.65 8.93
N LEU A 86 9.30 -17.63 8.29
CA LEU A 86 9.92 -16.95 7.16
C LEU A 86 11.12 -16.10 7.59
N ASN A 87 11.02 -15.43 8.75
CA ASN A 87 12.09 -14.61 9.31
C ASN A 87 13.33 -15.44 9.61
N ALA A 88 13.14 -16.62 10.21
CA ALA A 88 14.22 -17.56 10.47
C ALA A 88 14.82 -18.15 9.19
N ARG A 89 14.01 -18.44 8.17
CA ARG A 89 14.45 -19.11 6.94
C ARG A 89 15.17 -18.18 5.95
N TYR A 90 14.66 -16.96 5.77
CA TYR A 90 15.09 -16.09 4.67
C TYR A 90 15.81 -14.81 5.12
N PHE A 91 15.71 -14.45 6.41
CA PHE A 91 16.14 -13.14 6.88
C PHE A 91 17.03 -13.20 8.12
N ASP A 92 17.51 -14.38 8.52
CA ASP A 92 18.35 -14.58 9.71
C ASP A 92 17.77 -13.95 10.99
N ASN A 93 16.45 -13.90 11.11
CA ASN A 93 15.71 -13.23 12.19
C ASN A 93 15.98 -11.71 12.32
N GLN A 94 16.36 -11.03 11.25
CA GLN A 94 16.64 -9.59 11.26
C GLN A 94 15.40 -8.71 11.06
N ILE A 95 14.26 -9.29 10.68
CA ILE A 95 13.01 -8.53 10.51
C ILE A 95 12.31 -8.36 11.85
N ASP A 96 12.21 -7.10 12.29
CA ASP A 96 11.55 -6.65 13.53
C ASP A 96 10.15 -6.05 13.28
N ALA A 97 9.51 -6.36 12.15
CA ALA A 97 8.15 -5.89 11.89
C ALA A 97 7.11 -6.61 12.76
N ALA A 98 6.11 -5.86 13.21
CA ALA A 98 4.86 -6.46 13.67
C ALA A 98 4.03 -6.94 12.47
N ILE A 99 3.24 -7.99 12.64
CA ILE A 99 2.33 -8.49 11.62
C ILE A 99 0.89 -8.59 12.15
N THR A 100 -0.11 -8.22 11.34
CA THR A 100 -1.52 -8.29 11.72
C THR A 100 -2.44 -8.55 10.54
N TRP A 101 -3.58 -9.20 10.79
CA TRP A 101 -4.71 -9.19 9.90
C TRP A 101 -5.30 -7.78 9.77
N GLY A 102 -5.82 -7.46 8.59
CA GLY A 102 -6.62 -6.27 8.35
C GLY A 102 -7.97 -6.29 9.10
N ALA A 103 -8.49 -5.12 9.42
CA ALA A 103 -9.77 -4.98 10.11
C ALA A 103 -10.94 -5.56 9.28
N ARG A 104 -11.95 -6.13 9.96
CA ARG A 104 -13.20 -6.57 9.31
C ARG A 104 -13.94 -5.34 8.76
N THR A 105 -14.01 -5.22 7.45
CA THR A 105 -14.86 -4.21 6.80
C THR A 105 -16.28 -4.76 6.68
N GLY A 106 -17.26 -4.10 7.29
CA GLY A 106 -18.65 -4.59 7.40
C GLY A 106 -19.48 -4.61 6.11
N ARG A 107 -18.89 -4.47 4.93
CA ARG A 107 -19.62 -4.57 3.64
C ARG A 107 -18.80 -5.35 2.63
N THR A 108 -19.26 -6.56 2.32
CA THR A 108 -18.87 -7.28 1.10
C THR A 108 -19.24 -6.41 -0.09
N ARG A 109 -18.24 -5.90 -0.79
CA ARG A 109 -18.42 -5.09 -1.99
C ARG A 109 -17.55 -5.70 -3.06
N ARG A 110 -18.11 -6.02 -4.22
CA ARG A 110 -17.33 -6.53 -5.35
C ARG A 110 -16.25 -5.50 -5.69
N ARG A 111 -14.99 -5.83 -5.41
CA ARG A 111 -13.84 -4.94 -5.68
C ARG A 111 -13.33 -5.25 -7.08
N THR A 112 -12.78 -4.24 -7.75
CA THR A 112 -12.06 -4.42 -9.03
C THR A 112 -10.56 -4.69 -8.80
N SER A 113 -10.06 -4.44 -7.59
CA SER A 113 -8.68 -4.71 -7.18
C SER A 113 -8.62 -4.91 -5.66
N ILE A 114 -7.61 -5.65 -5.21
CA ILE A 114 -7.35 -5.92 -3.79
C ILE A 114 -5.85 -5.82 -3.52
N LYS A 115 -5.48 -5.12 -2.44
CA LYS A 115 -4.13 -5.21 -1.89
C LYS A 115 -4.12 -6.35 -0.90
N MET A 116 -3.33 -7.37 -1.18
CA MET A 116 -3.26 -8.60 -0.39
C MET A 116 -2.42 -8.43 0.87
N GLY A 117 -1.41 -7.55 0.82
CA GLY A 117 -0.63 -7.10 1.95
C GLY A 117 -0.31 -5.61 1.84
N SER A 118 0.26 -5.07 2.92
CA SER A 118 0.92 -3.77 2.93
C SER A 118 1.89 -3.63 4.09
N TYR A 119 3.08 -3.11 3.83
CA TYR A 119 4.04 -2.69 4.85
C TYR A 119 3.96 -1.19 5.13
N ALA A 120 3.80 -0.83 6.40
CA ALA A 120 3.86 0.54 6.89
C ALA A 120 5.23 0.82 7.51
N VAL A 121 6.07 1.59 6.81
CA VAL A 121 7.46 1.87 7.21
C VAL A 121 7.54 2.57 8.57
N GLU A 122 6.68 3.56 8.82
CA GLU A 122 6.69 4.36 10.06
C GLU A 122 6.42 3.50 11.30
N ASP A 123 5.53 2.52 11.17
CA ASP A 123 5.08 1.66 12.28
C ASP A 123 5.77 0.29 12.28
N ARG A 124 6.64 0.01 11.29
CA ARG A 124 7.16 -1.33 10.97
C ARG A 124 6.07 -2.41 11.04
N LEU A 125 4.96 -2.15 10.38
CA LEU A 125 3.77 -3.00 10.48
C LEU A 125 3.42 -3.61 9.13
N ILE A 126 3.47 -4.94 9.07
CA ILE A 126 2.90 -5.74 8.00
C ILE A 126 1.42 -5.95 8.28
N ARG A 127 0.58 -5.58 7.32
CA ARG A 127 -0.86 -5.84 7.36
C ARG A 127 -1.27 -6.74 6.23
N ILE A 128 -1.81 -7.91 6.57
CA ILE A 128 -2.29 -8.89 5.60
C ILE A 128 -3.82 -8.79 5.47
N HIS A 129 -4.33 -8.80 4.24
CA HIS A 129 -5.76 -8.69 4.01
C HIS A 129 -6.47 -9.99 4.40
N ARG A 130 -7.56 -9.87 5.16
CA ARG A 130 -8.29 -11.02 5.73
C ARG A 130 -9.01 -11.90 4.71
N SER A 131 -9.07 -11.49 3.44
CA SER A 131 -9.48 -12.37 2.33
C SER A 131 -8.54 -13.56 2.12
N LEU A 132 -7.32 -13.51 2.68
CA LEU A 132 -6.39 -14.62 2.66
C LEU A 132 -6.62 -15.61 3.81
N ASP A 133 -7.43 -15.27 4.81
CA ASP A 133 -7.81 -16.14 5.92
C ASP A 133 -9.04 -16.99 5.57
N ARG A 134 -8.91 -17.86 4.56
CA ARG A 134 -10.01 -18.71 4.06
C ARG A 134 -9.49 -20.10 3.71
N ALA A 135 -10.29 -21.14 3.95
CA ALA A 135 -9.90 -22.54 3.76
C ALA A 135 -9.33 -22.89 2.37
N PHE A 136 -9.82 -22.25 1.30
CA PHE A 136 -9.35 -22.51 -0.06
C PHE A 136 -8.00 -21.83 -0.39
N VAL A 137 -7.59 -20.85 0.42
CA VAL A 137 -6.32 -20.15 0.24
C VAL A 137 -5.23 -21.06 0.81
N PRO A 138 -4.27 -21.51 -0.01
CA PRO A 138 -3.27 -22.44 0.46
C PRO A 138 -2.21 -21.72 1.30
N ALA A 139 -1.66 -22.42 2.30
CA ALA A 139 -0.68 -21.85 3.22
C ALA A 139 0.53 -21.22 2.52
N PHE A 140 1.03 -21.84 1.44
CA PHE A 140 2.17 -21.30 0.69
C PHE A 140 1.90 -19.95 0.02
N PHE A 141 0.64 -19.67 -0.31
CA PHE A 141 0.29 -18.40 -0.90
C PHE A 141 0.29 -17.30 0.17
N VAL A 142 -0.21 -17.61 1.37
CA VAL A 142 -0.09 -16.71 2.53
C VAL A 142 1.38 -16.47 2.84
N ASP A 143 2.20 -17.53 2.83
CA ASP A 143 3.66 -17.43 3.03
C ASP A 143 4.31 -16.48 2.01
N TRP A 144 3.94 -16.62 0.72
CA TRP A 144 4.47 -15.74 -0.33
C TRP A 144 4.09 -14.27 -0.11
N ILE A 145 2.84 -13.98 0.25
CA ILE A 145 2.40 -12.61 0.52
C ILE A 145 3.15 -12.05 1.73
N VAL A 146 3.29 -12.82 2.82
CA VAL A 146 4.03 -12.36 4.01
C VAL A 146 5.50 -12.13 3.66
N PHE A 147 6.14 -13.03 2.91
CA PHE A 147 7.51 -12.87 2.43
C PHE A 147 7.69 -11.60 1.59
N HIS A 148 6.77 -11.33 0.66
CA HIS A 148 6.76 -10.09 -0.13
C HIS A 148 6.70 -8.85 0.78
N GLU A 149 5.82 -8.84 1.78
CA GLU A 149 5.71 -7.72 2.71
C GLU A 149 6.96 -7.55 3.58
N MET A 150 7.64 -8.64 3.96
CA MET A 150 8.91 -8.60 4.69
C MET A 150 10.05 -8.02 3.86
N LEU A 151 10.07 -8.26 2.54
CA LEU A 151 11.06 -7.67 1.64
C LEU A 151 11.02 -6.13 1.63
N HIS A 152 9.87 -5.51 1.90
CA HIS A 152 9.76 -4.05 2.01
C HIS A 152 10.50 -3.47 3.22
N GLN A 153 10.84 -4.28 4.23
CA GLN A 153 11.71 -3.85 5.32
C GLN A 153 13.20 -3.94 4.94
N VAL A 154 13.58 -4.92 4.12
CA VAL A 154 14.98 -5.11 3.69
C VAL A 154 15.36 -4.10 2.61
N HIS A 155 14.43 -3.80 1.71
CA HIS A 155 14.66 -2.91 0.59
C HIS A 155 14.09 -1.52 0.89
N ASP A 156 14.98 -0.58 1.20
CA ASP A 156 14.61 0.82 1.37
C ASP A 156 13.87 1.37 0.15
N ILE A 157 12.83 2.15 0.41
CA ILE A 157 12.09 2.87 -0.62
C ILE A 157 13.00 3.95 -1.21
N GLN A 158 13.55 3.68 -2.39
CA GLN A 158 14.37 4.65 -3.11
C GLN A 158 13.49 5.78 -3.65
N VAL A 159 13.91 7.03 -3.48
CA VAL A 159 13.26 8.17 -4.13
C VAL A 159 14.05 8.50 -5.40
N LYS A 160 13.51 8.15 -6.56
CA LYS A 160 14.11 8.45 -7.86
C LYS A 160 13.24 9.47 -8.58
N ASN A 161 13.80 10.65 -8.89
CA ASN A 161 13.09 11.75 -9.55
C ASN A 161 11.78 12.17 -8.84
N GLY A 162 11.80 12.28 -7.51
CA GLY A 162 10.63 12.60 -6.70
C GLY A 162 9.57 11.49 -6.59
N ARG A 163 9.77 10.33 -7.24
CA ARG A 163 8.88 9.16 -7.15
C ARG A 163 9.50 8.10 -6.25
N ARG A 164 8.70 7.57 -5.32
CA ARG A 164 9.05 6.43 -4.49
C ARG A 164 9.01 5.14 -5.32
N GLU A 165 10.14 4.47 -5.46
CA GLU A 165 10.28 3.16 -6.10
C GLU A 165 10.24 2.09 -5.01
N PHE A 166 9.10 1.42 -4.89
CA PHE A 166 8.90 0.35 -3.89
C PHE A 166 9.43 -1.00 -4.37
N HIS A 167 9.37 -1.28 -5.67
CA HIS A 167 9.83 -2.54 -6.26
C HIS A 167 11.02 -2.26 -7.19
N SER A 168 12.19 -2.04 -6.59
CA SER A 168 13.45 -1.91 -7.33
C SER A 168 13.82 -3.22 -8.02
N LYS A 169 14.81 -3.20 -8.92
CA LYS A 169 15.33 -4.45 -9.52
C LYS A 169 15.85 -5.45 -8.48
N ALA A 170 16.45 -4.94 -7.39
CA ALA A 170 16.93 -5.77 -6.29
C ALA A 170 15.76 -6.43 -5.54
N PHE A 171 14.69 -5.67 -5.29
CA PHE A 171 13.46 -6.19 -4.70
C PHE A 171 12.86 -7.32 -5.54
N LEU A 172 12.71 -7.09 -6.85
CA LEU A 172 12.16 -8.09 -7.76
C LEU A 172 13.02 -9.35 -7.83
N ALA A 173 14.35 -9.21 -7.79
CA ALA A 173 15.26 -10.35 -7.74
C ALA A 173 15.11 -11.13 -6.42
N ALA A 174 15.02 -10.44 -5.28
CA ALA A 174 14.80 -11.08 -3.98
C ALA A 174 13.43 -11.78 -3.91
N GLU A 175 12.39 -11.22 -4.54
CA GLU A 175 11.08 -11.85 -4.63
C GLU A 175 11.13 -13.23 -5.30
N THR A 176 11.97 -13.39 -6.33
CA THR A 176 12.15 -14.69 -7.01
C THR A 176 12.87 -15.75 -6.16
N GLN A 177 13.47 -15.37 -5.02
CA GLN A 177 14.15 -16.31 -4.14
C GLN A 177 13.19 -17.11 -3.26
N PHE A 178 11.90 -16.74 -3.22
CA PHE A 178 10.90 -17.53 -2.51
C PHE A 178 10.77 -18.92 -3.15
N GLU A 179 10.87 -19.97 -2.33
CA GLU A 179 10.94 -21.37 -2.79
C GLU A 179 9.79 -21.79 -3.73
N ARG A 180 8.60 -21.18 -3.57
CA ARG A 180 7.39 -21.45 -4.35
C ARG A 180 6.94 -20.25 -5.17
N TYR A 181 7.86 -19.37 -5.56
CA TYR A 181 7.55 -18.12 -6.27
C TYR A 181 6.68 -18.36 -7.52
N GLU A 182 7.09 -19.26 -8.41
CA GLU A 182 6.36 -19.56 -9.64
C GLU A 182 4.96 -20.13 -9.38
N GLU A 183 4.82 -20.94 -8.34
CA GLU A 183 3.54 -21.52 -7.94
C GLU A 183 2.62 -20.47 -7.35
N ALA A 184 3.14 -19.59 -6.48
CA ALA A 184 2.39 -18.48 -5.89
C ALA A 184 1.89 -17.52 -6.97
N ARG A 185 2.75 -17.14 -7.93
CA ARG A 185 2.38 -16.28 -9.05
C ARG A 185 1.34 -16.91 -9.96
N ARG A 186 1.38 -18.23 -10.15
CA ARG A 186 0.35 -18.97 -10.91
C ARG A 186 -0.97 -18.96 -10.16
N TRP A 187 -0.96 -19.36 -8.89
CA TRP A 187 -2.14 -19.40 -8.04
C TRP A 187 -2.83 -18.03 -7.96
N GLU A 188 -2.04 -16.95 -7.81
CA GLU A 188 -2.53 -15.58 -7.80
C GLU A 188 -3.36 -15.24 -9.04
N ARG A 189 -2.86 -15.60 -10.23
CA ARG A 189 -3.56 -15.32 -11.51
C ARG A 189 -4.84 -16.12 -11.64
N GLU A 190 -4.86 -17.35 -11.14
CA GLU A 190 -6.00 -18.26 -11.25
C GLU A 190 -7.13 -17.93 -10.26
N HIS A 191 -6.81 -17.41 -9.07
CA HIS A 191 -7.78 -17.24 -7.97
C HIS A 191 -8.06 -15.77 -7.61
N LEU A 192 -7.55 -14.80 -8.39
CA LEU A 192 -7.72 -13.37 -8.11
C LEU A 192 -9.20 -12.98 -7.96
N ASP A 193 -10.08 -13.48 -8.81
CA ASP A 193 -11.51 -13.16 -8.79
C ASP A 193 -12.21 -13.65 -7.51
N GLU A 194 -11.78 -14.78 -6.95
CA GLU A 194 -12.27 -15.32 -5.68
C GLU A 194 -11.76 -14.51 -4.48
N LEU A 195 -10.59 -13.88 -4.61
CA LEU A 195 -10.05 -12.93 -3.64
C LEU A 195 -10.79 -11.60 -3.62
N LEU A 196 -11.35 -11.17 -4.75
CA LEU A 196 -12.12 -9.93 -4.87
C LEU A 196 -13.53 -10.01 -4.26
N THR A 197 -13.98 -11.22 -3.94
CA THR A 197 -15.28 -11.52 -3.36
C THR A 197 -15.11 -11.79 -1.86
N TYR A 198 -14.91 -10.71 -1.08
CA TYR A 198 -14.75 -10.72 0.38
C TYR A 198 -15.56 -9.58 1.01
#